data_AF-A0A418X7X1-F1
#
_entry.id   AF-A0A418X7X1-F1
#
_cell.length_a   1.000
_cell.length_b   1.000
_cell.length_c   1.000
_cell.angle_alpha   90.00
_cell.angle_beta   90.00
_cell.angle_gamma   90.00
#
_symmetry.space_group_name_H-M   'P 1'
#
loop_
_entity.id
_entity.type
_entity.pdbx_description
1 polymer ?
#
loop_
_entity_poly.entity_id
_entity_poly.type
_entity_poly.pdbx_seq_one_letter_code
_entity_poly.pdbx_strand_id
1 'polypeptide(L)'
;MDTPLPRDSQFDTATIMGGLYGDGFISRKSAFPRDWVQRLGDDIAVLFDEAQKQPGGALARGPNRWYVEIHPERLSGFVDIISHPWVVAVCEAVLGPDYKIVEAGFDVPGPGAMKQPWHRDFPSPPATLVGRRLDSLAFNITTVDVTEDMGPFEIAPGTQW
;
A
#
# COMPACT_ATOMS: atom_id res chain seq x y z
N MET A 1 24.14 -26.33 -7.67
CA MET A 1 23.00 -25.68 -6.99
C MET A 1 23.60 -24.55 -6.19
N ASP A 2 23.61 -23.34 -6.75
CA ASP A 2 24.08 -22.16 -6.02
C ASP A 2 23.04 -21.83 -4.96
N THR A 3 23.39 -22.07 -3.70
CA THR A 3 22.68 -21.48 -2.58
C THR A 3 23.00 -19.99 -2.61
N PRO A 4 22.01 -19.09 -2.82
CA PRO A 4 22.28 -17.67 -2.76
C PRO A 4 22.80 -17.36 -1.36
N LEU A 5 23.92 -16.66 -1.27
CA LEU A 5 24.41 -16.10 -0.01
C LEU A 5 23.28 -15.27 0.63
N PRO A 6 23.14 -15.27 1.97
CA PRO A 6 22.18 -14.41 2.64
C PRO A 6 22.45 -12.98 2.16
N ARG A 7 21.47 -12.34 1.54
CA ARG A 7 21.51 -10.89 1.40
C ARG A 7 21.51 -10.40 2.84
N ASP A 8 22.58 -9.75 3.29
CA ASP A 8 22.56 -8.94 4.50
C ASP A 8 21.56 -7.81 4.24
N SER A 9 20.28 -8.14 4.44
CA SER A 9 19.19 -7.20 4.35
C SER A 9 19.41 -6.21 5.47
N GLN A 10 19.49 -4.93 5.12
CA GLN A 10 19.42 -3.83 6.07
C GLN A 10 18.19 -3.94 7.00
N PHE A 11 17.18 -4.72 6.61
CA PHE A 11 15.95 -4.96 7.33
C PHE A 11 15.93 -6.35 7.94
N ASP A 12 15.76 -6.40 9.26
CA ASP A 12 15.65 -7.63 10.01
C ASP A 12 14.30 -8.32 9.77
N THR A 13 14.35 -9.56 9.27
CA THR A 13 13.17 -10.40 9.01
C THR A 13 12.35 -10.62 10.27
N ALA A 14 12.98 -10.82 11.43
CA ALA A 14 12.24 -11.08 12.66
C ALA A 14 11.41 -9.86 13.09
N THR A 15 11.95 -8.65 12.94
CA THR A 15 11.23 -7.39 13.19
C THR A 15 10.06 -7.20 12.22
N ILE A 16 10.26 -7.45 10.93
CA ILE A 16 9.19 -7.36 9.91
C ILE A 16 8.06 -8.33 10.25
N MET A 17 8.39 -9.60 10.45
CA MET A 17 7.41 -10.64 10.77
C MET A 17 6.71 -10.35 12.10
N GLY A 18 7.46 -9.91 13.12
CA GLY A 18 6.90 -9.56 14.43
C GLY A 18 5.85 -8.45 14.35
N GLY A 19 6.08 -7.41 13.55
CA GLY A 19 5.11 -6.33 13.34
C GLY A 19 3.86 -6.79 12.57
N LEU A 20 4.05 -7.49 11.45
CA LEU A 20 2.94 -7.90 10.58
C LEU A 20 2.13 -9.08 11.16
N TYR A 21 2.75 -10.02 11.86
CA TYR A 21 2.04 -11.10 12.55
C TYR A 21 1.52 -10.70 13.94
N GLY A 22 2.10 -9.66 14.54
CA GLY A 22 1.61 -9.04 15.78
C GLY A 22 0.49 -8.05 15.52
N ASP A 23 0.83 -6.76 15.42
CA ASP A 23 -0.14 -5.67 15.28
C ASP A 23 -0.82 -5.62 13.90
N GLY A 24 -0.27 -6.32 12.89
CA GLY A 24 -0.88 -6.40 11.56
C GLY A 24 -0.43 -5.33 10.58
N PHE A 25 0.45 -4.42 11.00
CA PHE A 25 1.00 -3.36 10.16
C PHE A 25 2.39 -2.96 10.63
N ILE A 26 3.17 -2.40 9.70
CA ILE A 26 4.45 -1.73 9.95
C ILE A 26 4.51 -0.47 9.10
N SER A 27 5.40 0.47 9.45
CA SER A 27 5.57 1.70 8.66
C SER A 27 7.05 2.00 8.40
N ARG A 28 7.29 2.72 7.30
CA ARG A 28 8.61 3.23 6.94
C ARG A 28 8.53 4.74 6.70
N LYS A 29 8.85 5.50 7.75
CA LYS A 29 8.97 6.95 7.62
C LYS A 29 10.14 7.29 6.69
N SER A 30 9.94 8.29 5.83
CA SER A 30 10.96 8.78 4.90
C SER A 30 11.52 7.69 3.97
N ALA A 31 10.64 6.79 3.49
CA ALA A 31 11.01 5.78 2.49
C ALA A 31 11.51 6.42 1.19
N PHE A 32 10.92 7.55 0.79
CA PHE A 32 11.29 8.28 -0.41
C PHE A 32 11.63 9.75 -0.08
N PRO A 33 12.53 10.38 -0.87
CA PRO A 33 12.79 11.81 -0.81
C PRO A 33 11.53 12.64 -1.09
N ARG A 34 11.46 13.86 -0.51
CA ARG A 34 10.29 14.75 -0.66
C ARG A 34 9.98 15.10 -2.12
N ASP A 35 11.01 15.42 -2.91
CA ASP A 35 10.85 15.76 -4.32
C ASP A 35 10.33 14.58 -5.15
N TRP A 36 10.71 13.36 -4.77
CA TRP A 36 10.18 12.13 -5.36
C TRP A 36 8.70 11.97 -5.03
N VAL A 37 8.31 12.14 -3.76
CA VAL A 37 6.90 12.03 -3.33
C VAL A 37 6.03 13.11 -4.00
N GLN A 38 6.57 14.31 -4.21
CA GLN A 38 5.88 15.36 -4.95
C GLN A 38 5.58 14.95 -6.40
N ARG A 39 6.55 14.36 -7.11
CA ARG A 39 6.33 13.86 -8.48
C ARG A 39 5.26 12.79 -8.54
N LEU A 40 5.24 11.87 -7.56
CA LEU A 40 4.18 10.87 -7.45
C LEU A 40 2.81 11.53 -7.24
N GLY A 41 2.73 12.58 -6.41
CA GLY A 41 1.52 13.37 -6.22
C GLY A 41 1.06 14.06 -7.51
N ASP A 42 1.99 14.60 -8.30
CA ASP A 42 1.70 15.26 -9.58
C ASP A 42 1.13 14.24 -10.60
N ASP A 43 1.71 13.03 -10.67
CA ASP A 43 1.19 11.93 -11.50
C ASP A 43 -0.25 11.56 -11.09
N ILE A 44 -0.50 11.41 -9.78
CA ILE A 44 -1.83 11.09 -9.24
C ILE A 44 -2.83 12.20 -9.58
N ALA A 45 -2.45 13.47 -9.49
CA ALA A 45 -3.33 14.59 -9.81
C ALA A 45 -3.78 14.57 -11.28
N VAL A 46 -2.85 14.29 -12.21
CA VAL A 46 -3.16 14.13 -13.63
C VAL A 46 -4.08 12.93 -13.86
N LEU A 47 -3.75 11.77 -13.28
CA LEU A 47 -4.55 10.55 -13.44
C LEU A 47 -5.95 10.70 -12.86
N PHE A 48 -6.10 11.41 -11.74
CA PHE A 48 -7.39 11.65 -11.13
C PHE A 48 -8.27 12.59 -11.98
N ASP A 49 -7.70 13.65 -12.55
CA ASP A 49 -8.41 14.54 -13.48
C ASP A 49 -8.87 13.79 -14.75
N GLU A 50 -8.02 12.91 -15.29
CA GLU A 50 -8.40 12.02 -16.40
C GLU A 50 -9.54 11.06 -16.00
N ALA A 51 -9.43 10.43 -14.84
CA ALA A 51 -10.41 9.47 -14.34
C ALA A 51 -11.80 10.11 -14.12
N GLN A 52 -11.86 11.34 -13.61
CA GLN A 52 -13.12 12.07 -13.43
C GLN A 52 -13.85 12.39 -14.74
N LYS A 53 -13.11 12.55 -15.84
CA LYS A 53 -13.68 12.83 -17.17
C LYS A 53 -14.26 11.57 -17.83
N GLN A 54 -13.90 10.39 -17.33
CA GLN A 54 -14.35 9.10 -17.88
C GLN A 54 -15.52 8.56 -17.05
N PRO A 55 -16.66 8.21 -17.67
CA PRO A 55 -17.74 7.52 -16.97
C PRO A 55 -17.23 6.22 -16.33
N GLY A 56 -17.31 6.15 -14.99
CA GLY A 56 -16.81 5.00 -14.22
C GLY A 56 -15.29 4.96 -14.00
N GLY A 57 -14.54 5.98 -14.45
CA GLY A 57 -13.08 6.02 -14.30
C GLY A 57 -12.62 6.27 -12.85
N ALA A 58 -13.43 6.98 -12.06
CA ALA A 58 -13.21 7.15 -10.63
C ALA A 58 -14.35 6.46 -9.84
N LEU A 59 -14.02 5.37 -9.15
CA LEU A 59 -14.99 4.58 -8.39
C LEU A 59 -15.39 5.33 -7.12
N ALA A 60 -16.68 5.66 -6.99
CA ALA A 60 -17.20 6.30 -5.81
C ALA A 60 -17.14 5.37 -4.59
N ARG A 61 -16.50 5.82 -3.51
CA ARG A 61 -16.40 5.10 -2.22
C ARG A 61 -17.17 5.80 -1.10
N GLY A 62 -18.03 6.74 -1.47
CA GLY A 62 -18.81 7.60 -0.57
C GLY A 62 -18.80 9.06 -1.06
N PRO A 63 -19.53 9.96 -0.39
CA PRO A 63 -19.48 11.38 -0.71
C PRO A 63 -18.05 11.91 -0.65
N ASN A 64 -17.63 12.61 -1.69
CA ASN A 64 -16.30 13.21 -1.84
C ASN A 64 -15.14 12.22 -1.64
N ARG A 65 -15.29 10.94 -2.01
CA ARG A 65 -14.24 9.94 -1.90
C ARG A 65 -14.20 9.05 -3.14
N TRP A 66 -13.02 8.89 -3.70
CA TRP A 66 -12.80 8.15 -4.94
C TRP A 66 -11.65 7.17 -4.82
N TYR A 67 -11.78 6.04 -5.51
CA TYR A 67 -10.70 5.09 -5.77
C TYR A 67 -10.47 4.99 -7.28
N VAL A 68 -9.21 4.95 -7.70
CA VAL A 68 -8.82 4.80 -9.11
C VAL A 68 -7.79 3.68 -9.22
N GLU A 69 -8.13 2.64 -9.99
CA GLU A 69 -7.17 1.63 -10.43
C GLU A 69 -6.39 2.16 -11.64
N ILE A 70 -5.09 1.87 -11.70
CA ILE A 70 -4.21 2.42 -12.72
C ILE A 70 -3.34 1.36 -13.37
N HIS A 71 -2.95 1.64 -14.61
CA HIS A 71 -1.84 0.95 -15.24
C HIS A 71 -0.53 1.42 -14.58
N PRO A 72 0.30 0.52 -14.03
CA PRO A 72 1.52 0.90 -13.35
C PRO A 72 2.49 1.76 -14.17
N GLU A 73 2.50 1.59 -15.50
CA GLU A 73 3.31 2.34 -16.45
C GLU A 73 2.96 3.84 -16.48
N ARG A 74 1.80 4.22 -15.92
CA ARG A 74 1.37 5.61 -15.80
C ARG A 74 1.97 6.33 -14.60
N LEU A 75 2.60 5.63 -13.66
CA LEU A 75 3.32 6.24 -12.55
C LEU A 75 4.82 6.27 -12.83
N SER A 76 5.40 7.47 -12.85
CA SER A 76 6.83 7.66 -13.08
C SER A 76 7.70 6.92 -12.06
N GLY A 77 7.23 6.79 -10.82
CA GLY A 77 7.94 6.14 -9.71
C GLY A 77 7.63 4.66 -9.48
N PHE A 78 6.83 3.99 -10.34
CA PHE A 78 6.36 2.64 -10.01
C PHE A 78 7.48 1.63 -9.78
N VAL A 79 8.50 1.62 -10.66
CA VAL A 79 9.65 0.72 -10.53
C VAL A 79 10.40 0.99 -9.24
N ASP A 80 10.60 2.26 -8.87
CA ASP A 80 11.26 2.65 -7.63
C ASP A 80 10.49 2.13 -6.40
N ILE A 81 9.14 2.15 -6.44
CA ILE A 81 8.29 1.63 -5.36
C ILE A 81 8.51 0.12 -5.19
N ILE A 82 8.30 -0.65 -6.26
CA ILE A 82 8.29 -2.12 -6.16
C ILE A 82 9.69 -2.72 -5.98
N SER A 83 10.74 -1.97 -6.38
CA SER A 83 12.14 -2.35 -6.17
C SER A 83 12.75 -1.74 -4.92
N HIS A 84 12.01 -0.92 -4.16
CA HIS A 84 12.52 -0.32 -2.94
C HIS A 84 12.98 -1.43 -1.98
N PRO A 85 14.21 -1.37 -1.44
CA PRO A 85 14.78 -2.46 -0.64
C PRO A 85 13.91 -2.90 0.54
N TRP A 86 13.22 -1.95 1.20
CA TRP A 86 12.28 -2.25 2.28
C TRP A 86 11.03 -2.99 1.78
N VAL A 87 10.48 -2.62 0.62
CA VAL A 87 9.30 -3.27 0.04
C VAL A 87 9.65 -4.71 -0.32
N VAL A 88 10.77 -4.92 -1.01
CA VAL A 88 11.27 -6.25 -1.37
C VAL A 88 11.49 -7.10 -0.12
N ALA A 89 12.19 -6.57 0.89
CA ALA A 89 12.46 -7.31 2.13
C ALA A 89 11.17 -7.70 2.88
N VAL A 90 10.18 -6.79 2.93
CA VAL A 90 8.87 -7.08 3.55
C VAL A 90 8.11 -8.15 2.79
N CYS A 91 8.05 -8.06 1.46
CA CYS A 91 7.39 -9.07 0.63
C CYS A 91 8.09 -10.43 0.71
N GLU A 92 9.41 -10.50 0.56
CA GLU A 92 10.15 -11.76 0.63
C GLU A 92 10.03 -12.42 2.01
N ALA A 93 10.04 -11.63 3.09
CA ALA A 93 9.90 -12.13 4.46
C ALA A 93 8.53 -12.75 4.75
N VAL A 94 7.45 -12.21 4.16
CA VAL A 94 6.07 -12.60 4.50
C VAL A 94 5.44 -13.50 3.45
N LEU A 95 5.61 -13.17 2.17
CA LEU A 95 4.98 -13.81 1.03
C LEU A 95 5.91 -14.81 0.32
N GLY A 96 7.21 -14.75 0.59
CA GLY A 96 8.23 -15.54 -0.09
C GLY A 96 8.74 -14.89 -1.38
N PRO A 97 9.78 -15.45 -2.02
CA PRO A 97 10.48 -14.83 -3.14
C PRO A 97 9.65 -14.75 -4.44
N ASP A 98 8.58 -15.54 -4.56
CA ASP A 98 7.73 -15.61 -5.75
C ASP A 98 6.47 -14.73 -5.64
N TYR A 99 6.51 -13.70 -4.78
CA TYR A 99 5.40 -12.76 -4.64
C TYR A 99 5.12 -12.02 -5.96
N LYS A 100 3.90 -11.51 -6.11
CA LYS A 100 3.46 -10.78 -7.30
C LYS A 100 2.87 -9.44 -6.89
N ILE A 101 3.12 -8.43 -7.72
CA ILE A 101 2.36 -7.18 -7.67
C ILE A 101 1.11 -7.39 -8.50
N VAL A 102 -0.06 -7.31 -7.87
CA VAL A 102 -1.35 -7.67 -8.49
C VAL A 102 -2.26 -6.46 -8.72
N GLU A 103 -2.01 -5.36 -8.02
CA GLU A 103 -2.85 -4.17 -8.07
C GLU A 103 -2.02 -2.91 -7.82
N ALA A 104 -2.40 -1.83 -8.49
CA ALA A 104 -1.92 -0.48 -8.25
C ALA A 104 -3.10 0.48 -8.40
N GLY A 105 -3.27 1.36 -7.42
CA GLY A 105 -4.35 2.32 -7.39
C GLY A 105 -4.08 3.40 -6.35
N PHE A 106 -4.97 4.38 -6.29
CA PHE A 106 -4.90 5.44 -5.29
C PHE A 106 -6.28 5.86 -4.82
N ASP A 107 -6.33 6.28 -3.56
CA ASP A 107 -7.50 6.86 -2.91
C ASP A 107 -7.39 8.38 -2.85
N VAL A 108 -8.47 9.07 -3.20
CA VAL A 108 -8.59 10.53 -3.09
C VAL A 108 -9.77 10.88 -2.19
N PRO A 109 -9.55 11.19 -0.91
CA PRO A 109 -10.55 11.85 -0.07
C PRO A 109 -10.54 13.36 -0.32
N GLY A 110 -11.66 13.92 -0.76
CA GLY A 110 -11.88 15.35 -0.88
C GLY A 110 -12.37 16.00 0.42
N PRO A 111 -12.48 17.34 0.48
CA PRO A 111 -13.05 18.03 1.62
C PRO A 111 -14.45 17.51 1.99
N GLY A 112 -14.65 17.19 3.27
CA GLY A 112 -15.90 16.63 3.77
C GLY A 112 -16.14 15.16 3.39
N ALA A 113 -15.12 14.44 2.93
CA ALA A 113 -15.22 13.01 2.69
C ALA A 113 -15.72 12.27 3.94
N MET A 114 -16.70 11.39 3.77
CA MET A 114 -17.16 10.57 4.89
C MET A 114 -16.10 9.54 5.28
N LYS A 115 -16.09 9.18 6.57
CA LYS A 115 -15.32 8.02 7.06
C LYS A 115 -15.84 6.75 6.39
N GLN A 116 -14.93 5.89 5.95
CA GLN A 116 -15.31 4.56 5.47
C GLN A 116 -15.69 3.68 6.67
N PRO A 117 -16.64 2.75 6.50
CA PRO A 117 -16.87 1.73 7.51
C PRO A 117 -15.61 0.87 7.69
N TRP A 118 -15.47 0.22 8.84
CA TRP A 118 -14.42 -0.78 9.05
C TRP A 118 -14.54 -1.86 7.98
N HIS A 119 -13.44 -2.11 7.28
CA HIS A 119 -13.36 -3.07 6.20
C HIS A 119 -11.95 -3.62 6.08
N ARG A 120 -11.78 -4.54 5.13
CA ARG A 120 -10.49 -5.07 4.69
C ARG A 120 -10.42 -4.87 3.20
N ASP A 121 -9.23 -4.58 2.68
CA ASP A 121 -9.03 -4.39 1.24
C ASP A 121 -9.44 -5.65 0.46
N PHE A 122 -9.08 -6.82 1.00
CA PHE A 122 -9.47 -8.13 0.47
C PHE A 122 -10.14 -9.01 1.54
N PRO A 123 -11.07 -9.90 1.15
CA PRO A 123 -11.57 -10.95 2.03
C PRO A 123 -10.42 -11.84 2.52
N SER A 124 -10.39 -12.13 3.82
CA SER A 124 -9.38 -13.02 4.38
C SER A 124 -9.59 -14.46 3.90
N PRO A 125 -8.60 -15.08 3.24
CA PRO A 125 -8.69 -16.47 2.83
C PRO A 125 -8.52 -17.41 4.03
N PRO A 126 -8.92 -18.70 3.91
CA PRO A 126 -8.73 -19.70 4.97
C PRO A 126 -7.27 -19.87 5.41
N ALA A 127 -6.31 -19.66 4.49
CA ALA A 127 -4.88 -19.68 4.80
C ALA A 127 -4.51 -18.64 5.88
N THR A 128 -5.17 -17.48 5.88
CA THR A 128 -4.97 -16.41 6.85
C THR A 128 -5.76 -16.67 8.14
N LEU A 129 -7.08 -16.87 8.06
CA LEU A 129 -7.95 -16.99 9.24
C LEU A 129 -7.64 -18.24 10.08
N VAL A 130 -7.40 -19.37 9.41
CA VAL A 130 -7.18 -20.68 10.05
C VAL A 130 -5.71 -21.02 10.07
N GLY A 131 -5.05 -20.92 8.92
CA GLY A 131 -3.63 -21.28 8.78
C GLY A 131 -2.67 -20.28 9.43
N ARG A 132 -3.18 -19.10 9.85
CA ARG A 132 -2.39 -18.01 10.45
C ARG A 132 -1.19 -17.64 9.58
N ARG A 133 -1.40 -17.60 8.26
CA ARG A 133 -0.40 -17.20 7.27
C ARG A 133 -0.94 -16.06 6.43
N LEU A 134 -0.26 -14.92 6.45
CA LEU A 134 -0.58 -13.80 5.56
C LEU A 134 -0.19 -14.18 4.12
N ASP A 135 -1.05 -13.89 3.15
CA ASP A 135 -0.84 -14.20 1.73
C ASP A 135 -1.03 -13.01 0.78
N SER A 136 -1.31 -11.84 1.35
CA SER A 136 -1.38 -10.56 0.66
C SER A 136 -0.90 -9.44 1.58
N LEU A 137 -0.34 -8.40 0.98
CA LEU A 137 0.12 -7.19 1.66
C LEU A 137 -0.29 -5.96 0.84
N ALA A 138 -0.73 -4.91 1.52
CA ALA A 138 -0.98 -3.61 0.93
C ALA A 138 0.10 -2.62 1.38
N PHE A 139 0.60 -1.82 0.44
CA PHE A 139 1.55 -0.74 0.70
C PHE A 139 0.86 0.59 0.39
N ASN A 140 0.77 1.46 1.38
CA ASN A 140 0.19 2.78 1.26
C ASN A 140 1.28 3.84 1.31
N ILE A 141 1.22 4.83 0.39
CA ILE A 141 2.13 5.96 0.32
C ILE A 141 1.31 7.24 0.34
N THR A 142 1.60 8.15 1.27
CA THR A 142 0.97 9.47 1.33
C THR A 142 1.74 10.45 0.45
N THR A 143 1.05 11.14 -0.46
CA THR A 143 1.65 12.19 -1.33
C THR A 143 1.45 13.61 -0.81
N VAL A 144 0.76 13.75 0.31
CA VAL A 144 0.53 14.99 1.05
C VAL A 144 0.84 14.78 2.53
N ASP A 145 1.12 15.86 3.24
CA ASP A 145 1.14 15.82 4.71
C ASP A 145 -0.30 15.60 5.20
N VAL A 146 -0.51 14.55 5.98
CA VAL A 146 -1.83 14.19 6.52
C VAL A 146 -1.98 14.79 7.91
N THR A 147 -2.96 15.67 8.08
CA THR A 147 -3.35 16.26 9.36
C THR A 147 -4.59 15.58 9.94
N GLU A 148 -4.90 15.81 11.21
CA GLU A 148 -6.05 15.19 11.89
C GLU A 148 -7.39 15.52 11.22
N ASP A 149 -7.56 16.75 10.72
CA ASP A 149 -8.78 17.21 10.06
C ASP A 149 -9.00 16.60 8.67
N MET A 150 -7.96 16.05 8.05
CA MET A 150 -8.05 15.34 6.77
C MET A 150 -8.60 13.91 6.91
N GLY A 151 -8.78 13.41 8.15
CA GLY A 151 -9.23 12.05 8.41
C GLY A 151 -8.16 11.01 8.04
N PRO A 152 -7.07 10.92 8.82
CA PRO A 152 -5.97 9.99 8.56
C PRO A 152 -6.45 8.54 8.52
N PHE A 153 -5.65 7.68 7.87
CA PHE A 153 -5.90 6.25 7.82
C PHE A 153 -5.91 5.64 9.22
N GLU A 154 -7.00 4.96 9.57
CA GLU A 154 -7.20 4.31 10.87
C GLU A 154 -7.02 2.79 10.70
N ILE A 155 -6.17 2.18 11.53
CA ILE A 155 -5.91 0.74 11.53
C ILE A 155 -6.33 0.16 12.88
N ALA A 156 -7.06 -0.95 12.86
CA ALA A 156 -7.39 -1.71 14.06
C ALA A 156 -6.33 -2.82 14.28
N PRO A 157 -5.42 -2.69 15.28
CA PRO A 157 -4.33 -3.64 15.44
C PRO A 157 -4.80 -5.06 15.75
N GLY A 158 -4.11 -6.07 15.21
CA GLY A 158 -4.38 -7.49 15.46
C GLY A 158 -5.60 -8.05 14.70
N THR A 159 -6.29 -7.22 13.91
CA THR A 159 -7.48 -7.63 13.15
C THR A 159 -7.17 -8.30 11.81
N GLN A 160 -5.90 -8.48 11.46
CA GLN A 160 -5.48 -9.20 10.24
C GLN A 160 -5.84 -10.70 10.26
N TRP A 161 -6.35 -11.22 11.38
CA TRP A 161 -6.77 -12.60 11.54
C TRP A 161 -8.28 -12.82 11.42
#